data_AF-A0A2V5WH46-F1
#
_entry.id   AF-A0A2V5WH46-F1
#
_cell.length_a   1.000
_cell.length_b   1.000
_cell.length_c   1.000
_cell.angle_alpha   90.00
_cell.angle_beta   90.00
_cell.angle_gamma   90.00
#
_symmetry.space_group_name_H-M   'P 1'
#
loop_
_entity.id
_entity.type
_entity.pdbx_description
1 polymer ?
#
loop_
_entity_poly.entity_id
_entity_poly.type
_entity_poly.pdbx_seq_one_letter_code
_entity_poly.pdbx_strand_id
1 'polypeptide(L)'
;RAVQRFAGRKRNIPGQLDVLSDRELAVFSLLAAERRIGQIGQELGISRRTVESHCENIKTKLGYADAEALRRGAHELLGAAHHSRRHP
;
A
#
# COMPACT_ATOMS: atom_id res chain seq x y z
N ARG A 1 -4.07 16.52 23.49
CA ARG A 1 -2.75 15.87 23.66
C ARG A 1 -2.65 14.77 22.59
N ALA A 2 -1.82 14.96 21.55
CA ALA A 2 -1.19 13.91 20.72
C ALA A 2 -0.47 14.61 19.56
N VAL A 3 0.82 14.85 19.77
CA VAL A 3 1.78 15.19 18.73
C VAL A 3 1.98 13.96 17.85
N GLN A 4 1.94 14.11 16.53
CA GLN A 4 2.65 13.19 15.63
C GLN A 4 3.20 13.97 14.45
N ARG A 5 4.38 14.57 14.70
CA ARG A 5 5.38 14.81 13.67
C ARG A 5 5.99 13.45 13.36
N PHE A 6 5.76 12.93 12.15
CA PHE A 6 6.64 11.92 11.56
C PHE A 6 7.51 12.66 10.55
N ALA A 7 8.70 13.11 10.98
CA ALA A 7 9.95 12.34 10.98
C ALA A 7 10.44 12.13 9.54
N GLY A 8 11.48 12.88 9.19
CA GLY A 8 12.04 12.96 7.85
C GLY A 8 12.62 11.65 7.35
N ARG A 9 12.69 11.54 6.01
CA ARG A 9 13.60 10.69 5.23
C ARG A 9 14.04 9.41 5.95
N LYS A 10 13.09 8.57 6.39
CA LYS A 10 13.43 7.21 6.79
C LYS A 10 13.65 6.44 5.50
N ARG A 11 14.92 6.11 5.26
CA ARG A 11 15.41 5.12 4.30
C ARG A 11 14.34 4.06 4.05
N ASN A 12 14.09 3.78 2.78
CA ASN A 12 13.29 2.67 2.27
C ASN A 12 13.85 1.35 2.86
N ILE A 13 13.36 0.92 4.02
CA ILE A 13 13.83 -0.31 4.68
C ILE A 13 12.83 -1.43 4.36
N PRO A 14 13.29 -2.58 3.83
CA PRO A 14 12.45 -3.75 3.57
C PRO A 14 11.66 -4.31 4.79
N GLY A 15 11.83 -3.77 5.99
CA GLY A 15 11.06 -4.15 7.18
C GLY A 15 9.69 -3.46 7.34
N GLN A 16 9.38 -2.44 6.55
CA GLN A 16 8.09 -1.73 6.70
C GLN A 16 6.91 -2.53 6.15
N LEU A 17 7.15 -3.47 5.23
CA LEU A 17 6.12 -4.35 4.68
C LEU A 17 5.88 -5.60 5.55
N ASP A 18 6.83 -5.93 6.43
CA ASP A 18 6.77 -7.11 7.32
C ASP A 18 5.60 -7.04 8.33
N VAL A 19 5.09 -5.84 8.61
CA VAL A 19 3.90 -5.62 9.44
C VAL A 19 2.58 -6.01 8.74
N LEU A 20 2.60 -6.16 7.42
CA LEU A 20 1.44 -6.54 6.63
C LEU A 20 1.31 -8.07 6.62
N SER A 21 0.09 -8.55 6.74
CA SER A 21 -0.22 -9.95 6.45
C SER A 21 -0.12 -10.24 4.95
N ASP A 22 -0.02 -11.50 4.54
CA ASP A 22 0.00 -11.90 3.13
C ASP A 22 -1.15 -11.30 2.31
N ARG A 23 -2.35 -11.22 2.92
CA ARG A 23 -3.54 -10.65 2.26
C ARG A 23 -3.45 -9.14 2.11
N GLU A 24 -2.96 -8.45 3.12
CA GLU A 24 -2.73 -7.01 3.05
C GLU A 24 -1.60 -6.67 2.06
N LEU A 25 -0.54 -7.47 2.04
CA LEU A 25 0.56 -7.32 1.08
C LEU A 25 0.09 -7.54 -0.36
N ALA A 26 -0.80 -8.52 -0.60
CA ALA A 26 -1.40 -8.75 -1.91
C ALA A 26 -2.23 -7.53 -2.38
N VAL A 27 -3.10 -7.00 -1.50
CA VAL A 27 -3.86 -5.76 -1.79
C VAL A 27 -2.91 -4.59 -2.05
N PHE A 28 -1.88 -4.42 -1.22
CA PHE A 28 -0.89 -3.34 -1.33
C PHE A 28 -0.09 -3.41 -2.63
N SER A 29 0.26 -4.62 -3.07
CA SER A 29 0.98 -4.85 -4.34
C SER A 29 0.14 -4.50 -5.55
N LEU A 30 -1.15 -4.82 -5.53
CA LEU A 30 -2.06 -4.45 -6.61
C LEU A 30 -2.34 -2.94 -6.65
N LEU A 31 -2.34 -2.27 -5.49
CA LEU A 31 -2.39 -0.80 -5.41
C LEU A 31 -1.13 -0.17 -6.03
N ALA A 32 0.04 -0.75 -5.82
CA ALA A 32 1.28 -0.30 -6.46
C ALA A 32 1.26 -0.48 -7.99
N ALA A 33 0.53 -1.50 -8.48
CA ALA A 33 0.27 -1.73 -9.90
C ALA A 33 -0.87 -0.86 -10.48
N GLU A 34 -1.29 0.19 -9.76
CA GLU A 34 -2.34 1.13 -10.13
C GLU A 34 -3.72 0.50 -10.38
N ARG A 35 -4.01 -0.65 -9.76
CA ARG A 35 -5.33 -1.28 -9.83
C ARG A 35 -6.35 -0.53 -8.97
N ARG A 36 -7.59 -0.45 -9.47
CA ARG A 36 -8.72 0.10 -8.71
C ARG A 36 -9.25 -0.93 -7.71
N ILE A 37 -9.81 -0.49 -6.59
CA ILE A 37 -10.39 -1.35 -5.53
C ILE A 37 -11.31 -2.46 -6.09
N GLY A 38 -12.16 -2.15 -7.06
CA GLY A 38 -13.03 -3.14 -7.69
C GLY A 38 -12.27 -4.23 -8.46
N GLN A 39 -11.21 -3.86 -9.17
CA GLN A 39 -10.33 -4.81 -9.89
C GLN A 39 -9.55 -5.67 -8.90
N ILE A 40 -9.03 -5.06 -7.82
CA ILE A 40 -8.36 -5.78 -6.74
C ILE A 40 -9.28 -6.84 -6.13
N GLY A 41 -10.54 -6.50 -5.90
CA GLY A 41 -11.53 -7.45 -5.39
C GLY A 41 -11.75 -8.62 -6.35
N GLN A 42 -11.87 -8.34 -7.65
CA GLN A 42 -11.97 -9.38 -8.68
C GLN A 42 -10.73 -10.27 -8.75
N GLU A 43 -9.53 -9.69 -8.75
CA GLU A 43 -8.26 -10.41 -8.83
C GLU A 43 -8.01 -11.30 -7.60
N LEU A 44 -8.44 -10.86 -6.41
CA LEU A 44 -8.28 -11.61 -5.17
C LEU A 44 -9.49 -12.50 -4.81
N GLY A 45 -10.56 -12.46 -5.61
CA GLY A 45 -11.79 -13.21 -5.35
C GLY A 45 -12.55 -12.75 -4.09
N ILE A 46 -12.45 -11.47 -3.72
CA ILE A 46 -13.09 -10.89 -2.53
C ILE A 46 -13.94 -9.68 -2.88
N SER A 47 -14.87 -9.33 -1.97
CA SER A 47 -15.74 -8.17 -2.19
C SER A 47 -14.96 -6.85 -2.15
N ARG A 48 -15.46 -5.83 -2.86
CA ARG A 48 -14.93 -4.46 -2.79
C ARG A 48 -14.83 -3.97 -1.35
N ARG A 49 -15.83 -4.27 -0.52
CA ARG A 49 -15.88 -3.86 0.88
C ARG A 49 -14.74 -4.50 1.69
N THR A 50 -14.40 -5.75 1.40
CA THR A 50 -13.26 -6.44 2.00
C THR A 50 -11.93 -5.78 1.62
N VAL A 51 -11.77 -5.37 0.36
CA VAL A 51 -10.59 -4.61 -0.08
C VAL A 51 -10.49 -3.27 0.64
N GLU A 52 -11.61 -2.55 0.80
CA GLU A 52 -11.66 -1.29 1.56
C GLU A 52 -11.23 -1.51 3.02
N SER A 53 -11.72 -2.57 3.68
CA SER A 53 -11.27 -2.93 5.03
C SER A 53 -9.78 -3.25 5.09
N HIS A 54 -9.23 -3.98 4.11
CA HIS A 54 -7.78 -4.19 4.04
C HIS A 54 -7.03 -2.87 3.87
N CYS A 55 -7.51 -1.94 3.06
CA CYS A 55 -6.90 -0.61 2.92
C CYS A 55 -6.90 0.17 4.24
N GLU A 56 -7.99 0.15 5.00
CA GLU A 56 -8.04 0.78 6.33
C GLU A 56 -7.02 0.18 7.30
N ASN A 57 -6.89 -1.15 7.31
CA ASN A 57 -5.91 -1.83 8.14
C ASN A 57 -4.47 -1.48 7.72
N ILE A 58 -4.17 -1.49 6.41
CA ILE A 58 -2.86 -1.13 5.89
C ILE A 58 -2.53 0.33 6.24
N LYS A 59 -3.46 1.27 6.07
CA LYS A 59 -3.28 2.67 6.47
C LYS A 59 -2.93 2.78 7.95
N THR A 60 -3.66 2.06 8.80
CA THR A 60 -3.41 2.06 10.25
C THR A 60 -2.04 1.48 10.59
N LYS A 61 -1.65 0.36 9.96
CA LYS A 61 -0.36 -0.30 10.18
C LYS A 61 0.84 0.50 9.68
N LEU A 62 0.71 1.15 8.53
CA LEU A 62 1.78 1.91 7.88
C LEU A 62 1.76 3.41 8.21
N GLY A 63 0.72 3.89 8.89
CA GLY A 63 0.56 5.28 9.29
C GLY A 63 0.16 6.23 8.16
N TYR A 64 -0.56 5.75 7.14
CA TYR A 64 -1.06 6.61 6.06
C TYR A 64 -2.36 7.30 6.47
N ALA A 65 -2.45 8.59 6.17
CA ALA A 65 -3.62 9.41 6.53
C ALA A 65 -4.86 9.11 5.67
N ASP A 66 -4.66 8.79 4.39
CA ASP A 66 -5.73 8.65 3.41
C ASP A 66 -5.37 7.65 2.30
N ALA A 67 -6.34 7.39 1.42
CA ALA A 67 -6.19 6.43 0.33
C ALA A 67 -5.17 6.88 -0.74
N GLU A 68 -4.99 8.19 -0.95
CA GLU A 68 -4.00 8.72 -1.88
C GLU A 68 -2.58 8.57 -1.31
N ALA A 69 -2.40 8.82 -0.01
CA ALA A 69 -1.15 8.56 0.70
C ALA A 69 -0.79 7.07 0.66
N LEU A 70 -1.77 6.18 0.85
CA LEU A 70 -1.60 4.74 0.71
C LEU A 70 -1.13 4.36 -0.71
N ARG A 71 -1.78 4.90 -1.75
CA ARG A 71 -1.45 4.58 -3.15
C ARG A 71 -0.06 5.07 -3.53
N ARG A 72 0.30 6.31 -3.11
CA ARG A 72 1.67 6.84 -3.29
C ARG A 72 2.69 5.97 -2.56
N GLY A 73 2.44 5.64 -1.30
CA GLY A 73 3.33 4.80 -0.52
C GLY A 73 3.51 3.40 -1.12
N ALA A 74 2.45 2.81 -1.69
CA ALA A 74 2.53 1.55 -2.42
C ALA A 74 3.45 1.66 -3.65
N HIS A 75 3.29 2.71 -4.44
CA HIS A 75 4.16 2.98 -5.57
C HIS A 75 5.61 3.31 -5.15
N GLU A 76 5.83 4.01 -4.06
CA GLU A 76 7.19 4.33 -3.59
C GLU A 76 7.92 3.10 -3.03
N LEU A 77 7.21 2.24 -2.28
CA LEU A 77 7.78 1.05 -1.64
C LEU A 77 7.97 -0.11 -2.63
N LEU A 78 7.02 -0.34 -3.54
CA LEU A 78 7.06 -1.45 -4.50
C LEU A 78 7.41 -1.00 -5.93
N GLY A 79 7.05 0.22 -6.33
CA GLY A 79 7.39 0.75 -7.66
C GLY A 79 8.88 1.01 -7.86
N ALA A 80 9.67 1.19 -6.78
CA ALA A 80 11.13 1.15 -6.86
C ALA A 80 11.65 -0.21 -7.40
N ALA A 81 10.94 -1.31 -7.14
CA ALA A 81 11.27 -2.62 -7.72
C ALA A 81 10.77 -2.78 -9.17
N HIS A 82 9.77 -2.00 -9.60
CA HIS A 82 9.15 -2.11 -10.93
C HIS A 82 9.59 -1.03 -11.95
N HIS A 83 10.30 0.03 -11.53
CA HIS A 83 10.76 1.07 -12.46
C HIS A 83 11.85 0.62 -13.45
N SER A 84 12.29 -0.65 -13.42
CA SER A 84 13.12 -1.21 -14.51
C SER A 84 12.32 -1.62 -15.76
N ARG A 85 11.02 -1.29 -15.88
CA ARG A 85 10.21 -1.53 -17.09
C ARG A 85 9.50 -0.29 -17.63
N ARG A 86 10.15 0.88 -17.57
CA ARG A 86 9.82 1.95 -18.52
C ARG A 86 10.71 1.79 -19.75
N HIS A 87 10.25 0.96 -20.69
CA HIS A 87 10.76 0.91 -22.06
C HIS A 87 9.81 1.74 -22.97
N PRO A 88 10.32 2.20 -24.12
CA PRO A 88 10.56 3.59 -24.51
C PRO A 88 9.32 4.43 -24.81
#